data_AF-A0A2D4F0D1-F1
#
_entry.id   AF-A0A2D4F0D1-F1
#
_cell.length_a   1.000
_cell.length_b   1.000
_cell.length_c   1.000
_cell.angle_alpha   90.00
_cell.angle_beta   90.00
_cell.angle_gamma   90.00
#
_symmetry.space_group_name_H-M   'P 1'
#
loop_
_entity.id
_entity.type
_entity.pdbx_description
1 polymer ?
#
loop_
_entity_poly.entity_id
_entity_poly.type
_entity_poly.pdbx_seq_one_letter_code
_entity_poly.pdbx_strand_id
1 'polypeptide(L)'
;MDDLKLYGKSEIEIQSLTNTVRVFSTDISLQLGMEKCATVSIKRGKITTYDGIEMPNGQLIKYNQNEACKYLGILQLNNIKHGEVKTIVRREYTNRVRKILKYKLNSGNT
;
A
#
# COMPACT_ATOMS: atom_id res chain seq x y z
N MET A 1 -7.76 -12.74 -1.31
CA MET A 1 -7.65 -11.32 -1.69
C MET A 1 -7.47 -10.63 -0.36
N ASP A 2 -6.25 -10.21 -0.05
CA ASP A 2 -5.82 -10.07 1.35
C ASP A 2 -5.42 -8.62 1.71
N ASP A 3 -5.66 -7.69 0.77
CA ASP A 3 -5.42 -6.25 0.96
C ASP A 3 -6.66 -5.58 1.57
N LEU A 4 -6.53 -5.10 2.81
CA LEU A 4 -7.58 -4.34 3.50
C LEU A 4 -7.08 -2.93 3.83
N LYS A 5 -7.92 -1.92 3.57
CA LYS A 5 -7.63 -0.51 3.90
C LYS A 5 -8.62 0.00 4.93
N LEU A 6 -8.10 0.41 6.09
CA LEU A 6 -8.89 0.92 7.21
C LEU A 6 -8.83 2.45 7.26
N TYR A 7 -9.95 3.06 7.66
CA TYR A 7 -10.06 4.50 7.89
C TYR A 7 -10.72 4.72 9.25
N GLY A 8 -10.20 5.69 10.00
CA GLY A 8 -10.72 6.12 11.28
C GLY A 8 -10.41 7.59 11.48
N LYS A 9 -11.25 8.28 12.26
CA LYS A 9 -11.16 9.73 12.48
C LYS A 9 -10.06 10.11 13.48
N SER A 10 -9.62 9.16 14.29
CA SER A 10 -8.58 9.31 15.30
C SER A 10 -7.66 8.10 15.36
N GLU A 11 -6.50 8.30 15.97
CA GLU A 11 -5.48 7.25 16.18
C GLU A 11 -6.04 6.12 17.05
N ILE A 12 -6.81 6.46 18.09
CA ILE A 12 -7.48 5.50 18.98
C ILE A 12 -8.47 4.63 18.20
N GLU A 13 -9.28 5.23 17.32
CA GLU A 13 -10.26 4.49 16.51
C GLU A 13 -9.56 3.57 15.52
N ILE A 14 -8.50 4.05 14.86
CA ILE A 14 -7.67 3.24 13.97
C ILE A 14 -7.00 2.07 14.69
N GLN A 15 -6.48 2.26 15.91
CA GLN A 15 -5.90 1.20 16.71
C GLN A 15 -6.95 0.15 17.11
N SER A 16 -8.14 0.60 17.53
CA SER A 16 -9.27 -0.28 17.86
C SER A 16 -9.74 -1.11 16.65
N LEU A 17 -9.89 -0.47 15.48
CA LEU A 17 -10.23 -1.13 14.22
C LEU A 17 -9.18 -2.18 13.84
N THR A 18 -7.89 -1.83 13.95
CA THR A 18 -6.78 -2.74 13.63
C THR A 18 -6.80 -3.96 14.53
N ASN A 19 -7.03 -3.78 15.84
CA ASN A 19 -7.16 -4.88 16.79
C ASN A 19 -8.37 -5.76 16.49
N THR A 20 -9.52 -5.16 16.17
CA THR A 20 -10.75 -5.89 15.83
C THR A 20 -10.56 -6.76 14.60
N VAL A 21 -9.98 -6.20 13.53
CA VAL A 21 -9.66 -6.93 12.30
C VAL A 21 -8.69 -8.07 12.59
N ARG A 22 -7.67 -7.85 13.41
CA ARG A 22 -6.70 -8.89 13.77
C ARG A 22 -7.37 -10.07 14.49
N VAL A 23 -8.19 -9.79 15.52
CA VAL A 23 -8.89 -10.82 16.29
C VAL A 23 -9.81 -11.61 15.36
N PHE A 24 -10.65 -10.91 14.61
CA PHE A 24 -11.60 -11.56 13.69
C PHE A 24 -10.89 -12.39 12.62
N SER A 25 -9.80 -11.87 12.03
CA SER A 25 -9.01 -12.61 11.03
C SER A 25 -8.39 -13.88 11.63
N THR A 26 -7.93 -13.80 12.87
CA THR A 26 -7.40 -14.97 13.59
C THR A 26 -8.49 -16.03 13.82
N ASP A 27 -9.68 -15.61 14.23
CA ASP A 27 -10.82 -16.50 14.49
C ASP A 27 -11.25 -17.26 13.23
N ILE A 28 -11.20 -16.63 12.06
CA ILE A 28 -11.50 -17.27 10.76
C ILE A 28 -10.29 -17.96 10.13
N SER A 29 -9.17 -18.06 10.83
CA SER A 29 -7.90 -18.62 10.33
C SER A 29 -7.34 -17.91 9.09
N LEU A 30 -7.64 -16.62 8.93
CA LEU A 30 -7.05 -15.75 7.92
C LEU A 30 -5.79 -15.07 8.48
N GLN A 31 -4.63 -15.40 7.92
CA GLN A 31 -3.37 -14.74 8.30
C GLN A 31 -3.19 -13.43 7.55
N LEU A 32 -3.19 -12.32 8.29
CA LEU A 32 -2.78 -11.01 7.78
C LEU A 32 -1.29 -10.78 8.03
N GLY A 33 -0.56 -10.35 7.00
CA GLY A 33 0.85 -9.98 7.10
C GLY A 33 1.02 -8.59 7.74
N MET A 34 0.94 -8.53 9.07
CA MET A 34 0.99 -7.26 9.84
C MET A 34 2.30 -6.50 9.64
N GLU A 35 3.39 -7.19 9.31
CA GLU A 35 4.69 -6.62 8.94
C GLU A 35 4.68 -5.79 7.65
N LYS A 36 3.67 -5.99 6.80
CA LYS A 36 3.46 -5.22 5.55
C LYS A 36 2.48 -4.08 5.72
N CYS A 37 1.83 -3.97 6.88
CA CYS A 37 0.89 -2.90 7.17
C CYS A 37 1.63 -1.57 7.36
N ALA A 38 0.97 -0.48 7.00
CA ALA A 38 1.47 0.88 7.18
C ALA A 38 0.32 1.81 7.60
N THR A 39 0.63 2.83 8.39
CA THR A 39 -0.38 3.77 8.92
C THR A 39 -0.01 5.21 8.62
N VAL A 40 -0.88 5.91 7.89
CA VAL A 40 -0.70 7.32 7.54
C VAL A 40 -1.70 8.18 8.29
N SER A 41 -1.24 9.25 8.94
CA SER A 41 -2.11 10.29 9.50
C SER A 41 -2.28 11.44 8.51
N ILE A 42 -3.53 11.83 8.26
CA ILE A 42 -3.88 12.94 7.37
C ILE A 42 -4.75 13.93 8.14
N LYS A 43 -4.29 15.19 8.24
CA LYS A 43 -5.05 16.30 8.82
C LYS A 43 -5.23 17.38 7.76
N ARG A 44 -6.49 17.73 7.45
CA ARG A 44 -6.85 18.74 6.44
C ARG A 44 -6.17 18.52 5.08
N GLY A 45 -6.12 17.27 4.62
CA GLY A 45 -5.51 16.89 3.34
C GLY A 45 -3.97 16.83 3.32
N LYS A 46 -3.31 17.17 4.44
CA LYS A 46 -1.86 17.09 4.58
C LYS A 46 -1.48 15.88 5.44
N ILE A 47 -0.41 15.20 5.05
CA ILE A 47 0.18 14.12 5.82
C ILE A 47 0.92 14.72 7.01
N THR A 48 0.65 14.20 8.20
CA THR A 48 1.33 14.63 9.43
C THR A 48 2.25 13.52 9.91
N THR A 49 3.32 13.91 10.61
CA THR A 49 4.13 12.96 11.39
C THR A 49 3.24 12.25 12.39
N TYR A 50 3.36 10.93 12.46
CA TYR A 50 2.63 10.07 13.38
C TYR A 50 3.57 8.97 13.84
N ASP A 51 3.54 8.69 15.13
CA ASP A 51 4.42 7.70 15.78
C ASP A 51 3.97 6.27 15.56
N GLY A 52 2.96 6.04 14.72
CA GLY A 52 2.50 4.70 14.37
C GLY A 52 1.59 4.08 15.43
N ILE A 53 1.11 2.88 15.12
CA ILE A 53 0.23 2.12 16.00
C ILE A 53 1.04 1.03 16.69
N GLU A 54 1.02 1.02 18.01
CA GLU A 54 1.56 -0.08 18.79
C GLU A 54 0.55 -1.24 18.83
N MET A 55 1.01 -2.41 18.41
CA MET A 55 0.25 -3.65 18.43
C MET A 55 0.40 -4.36 19.78
N PRO A 56 -0.59 -5.18 20.19
CA PRO A 56 -0.52 -5.95 21.44
C PRO A 56 0.67 -6.90 21.56
N ASN A 57 1.34 -7.23 20.44
CA ASN A 57 2.57 -8.04 20.42
C ASN A 57 3.86 -7.19 20.52
N GLY A 58 3.75 -5.88 20.79
CA GLY A 58 4.87 -4.94 20.85
C GLY A 58 5.39 -4.47 19.48
N GLN A 59 4.77 -4.91 18.38
CA GLN A 59 5.16 -4.48 17.04
C GLN A 59 4.62 -3.09 16.74
N LEU A 60 5.47 -2.23 16.18
CA LEU A 60 5.10 -0.85 15.86
C LEU A 60 4.84 -0.72 14.34
N ILE A 61 3.59 -0.46 13.98
CA ILE A 61 3.18 -0.22 12.59
C ILE A 61 3.35 1.27 12.29
N LYS A 62 4.39 1.61 11.54
CA LYS A 62 4.71 2.98 11.13
C LYS A 62 4.66 3.14 9.62
N TYR A 63 4.26 4.32 9.17
CA TYR A 63 4.49 4.71 7.79
C TYR A 63 5.94 5.17 7.59
N ASN A 64 6.61 4.59 6.61
CA ASN A 64 7.91 5.05 6.18
C ASN A 64 7.71 6.19 5.16
N GLN A 65 8.09 7.42 5.52
CA GLN A 65 7.82 8.60 4.70
C GLN A 65 8.42 8.54 3.29
N ASN A 66 9.47 7.74 3.11
CA ASN A 66 10.17 7.57 1.84
C ASN A 66 9.46 6.64 0.86
N GLU A 67 8.49 5.84 1.30
CA GLU A 67 7.82 4.86 0.44
C GLU A 67 6.32 5.17 0.36
N ALA A 68 5.85 5.56 -0.83
CA ALA A 68 4.41 5.71 -1.01
C ALA A 68 3.72 4.35 -0.89
N CYS A 69 2.64 4.28 -0.09
CA CYS A 69 1.89 3.05 0.06
C CYS A 69 1.29 2.59 -1.27
N LYS A 70 1.37 1.28 -1.52
CA LYS A 70 0.73 0.65 -2.66
C LYS A 70 -0.52 -0.07 -2.17
N TYR A 71 -1.66 0.24 -2.77
CA TYR A 71 -2.91 -0.46 -2.51
C TYR A 71 -3.49 -0.96 -3.82
N LEU A 72 -3.76 -2.27 -3.91
CA LEU A 72 -4.24 -2.94 -5.14
C LEU A 72 -3.39 -2.62 -6.38
N GLY A 73 -2.08 -2.52 -6.19
CA GLY A 73 -1.15 -2.21 -7.29
C GLY A 73 -1.02 -0.72 -7.62
N ILE A 74 -1.85 0.15 -7.03
CA ILE A 74 -1.86 1.60 -7.27
C ILE A 74 -1.08 2.31 -6.17
N LEU A 75 -0.21 3.22 -6.57
CA LEU A 75 0.51 4.06 -5.64
C LEU A 75 -0.44 5.14 -5.09
N GLN A 76 -0.84 4.98 -3.83
CA GLN A 76 -1.82 5.81 -3.16
C GLN A 76 -1.27 6.28 -1.81
N LEU A 77 -1.32 7.59 -1.58
CA LEU A 77 -0.97 8.15 -0.29
C LEU A 77 -2.13 9.01 0.23
N ASN A 78 -2.00 10.34 0.19
CA ASN A 78 -3.14 11.25 0.32
C ASN A 78 -4.00 11.27 -0.96
N ASN A 79 -3.34 11.22 -2.12
CA ASN A 79 -3.95 11.18 -3.45
C ASN A 79 -3.30 10.07 -4.29
N ILE A 80 -3.95 9.72 -5.40
CA ILE A 80 -3.34 8.87 -6.42
C ILE A 80 -2.19 9.64 -7.05
N LYS A 81 -1.00 9.05 -7.08
CA LYS A 81 0.15 9.63 -7.78
C LYS A 81 0.04 9.38 -9.29
N HIS A 82 -0.90 10.04 -9.94
CA HIS A 82 -1.28 9.77 -11.33
C HIS A 82 -0.11 9.72 -12.32
N GLY A 83 0.87 10.63 -12.19
CA GLY A 83 2.05 10.64 -13.06
C GLY A 83 2.90 9.38 -12.91
N GLU A 84 3.25 9.02 -11.67
CA GLU A 84 4.02 7.82 -11.35
C GLU A 84 3.26 6.55 -11.75
N VAL A 85 1.96 6.47 -11.44
CA VAL A 85 1.11 5.32 -11.80
C VAL A 85 1.03 5.14 -13.31
N LYS A 86 0.80 6.22 -14.08
CA LYS A 86 0.74 6.13 -15.56
C LYS A 86 2.07 5.64 -16.14
N THR A 87 3.19 6.12 -15.62
CA THR A 87 4.53 5.69 -16.06
C THR A 87 4.76 4.21 -15.77
N ILE A 88 4.44 3.74 -14.56
CA ILE A 88 4.56 2.33 -14.17
C ILE A 88 3.67 1.45 -15.04
N VAL A 89 2.38 1.81 -15.18
CA VAL A 89 1.40 1.02 -15.97
C VAL A 89 1.82 0.95 -17.44
N ARG A 90 2.25 2.07 -18.04
CA ARG A 90 2.71 2.09 -19.44
C ARG A 90 3.93 1.19 -19.65
N ARG A 91 4.89 1.23 -18.72
CA ARG A 91 6.08 0.39 -18.76
C ARG A 91 5.72 -1.09 -18.65
N GLU A 92 4.94 -1.46 -17.64
CA GLU A 92 4.54 -2.87 -17.42
C GLU A 92 3.71 -3.42 -18.57
N TYR A 93 2.77 -2.63 -19.10
CA TYR A 93 1.98 -3.00 -20.28
C TYR A 93 2.90 -3.28 -21.48
N THR A 94 3.79 -2.34 -21.81
CA THR A 94 4.72 -2.49 -22.94
C THR A 94 5.64 -3.70 -22.76
N ASN A 95 6.14 -3.93 -21.55
CA ASN A 95 6.98 -5.07 -21.22
C ASN A 95 6.24 -6.40 -21.39
N ARG A 96 4.97 -6.48 -20.94
CA ARG A 96 4.14 -7.67 -21.11
C ARG A 96 3.86 -7.96 -22.58
N VAL A 97 3.51 -6.94 -23.36
CA VAL A 97 3.27 -7.07 -24.81
C VAL A 97 4.53 -7.57 -25.53
N ARG A 98 5.71 -7.01 -25.23
CA ARG A 98 7.00 -7.48 -25.77
C ARG A 98 7.29 -8.94 -25.44
N LYS A 99 7.02 -9.35 -24.20
CA LYS A 99 7.20 -10.75 -23.75
C LYS A 99 6.27 -11.71 -24.49
N ILE A 100 4.99 -11.35 -24.64
CA ILE A 100 3.98 -12.17 -25.32
C ILE A 100 4.35 -12.38 -26.79
N LEU A 101 4.67 -11.29 -27.48
CA LEU A 101 4.96 -11.30 -28.91
C LEU A 101 6.41 -11.71 -29.22
N LYS A 102 7.23 -12.03 -28.20
CA LYS A 102 8.66 -12.42 -28.30
C LYS A 102 9.55 -11.45 -29.11
N TYR A 103 9.11 -10.21 -29.31
CA TYR A 103 9.88 -9.23 -30.07
C TYR A 103 10.69 -8.35 -29.11
N LYS A 104 11.96 -8.20 -29.43
CA LYS A 104 12.76 -7.05 -29.02
C LYS A 104 12.84 -6.20 -30.28
N LEU A 105 12.14 -5.05 -30.32
CA LEU A 105 12.39 -4.07 -31.38
C LEU A 105 13.83 -3.58 -31.17
N ASN A 106 14.76 -4.24 -31.84
CA ASN A 106 16.11 -3.72 -31.99
C ASN A 106 15.97 -2.55 -32.95
N SER A 107 15.99 -1.33 -32.43
CA SER A 107 16.18 -0.12 -33.25
C SER A 107 17.63 -0.11 -33.74
N GLY A 108 17.96 -1.04 -34.62
CA GLY A 108 19.20 -1.07 -35.38
C GLY A 108 18.82 -0.96 -36.84
N ASN A 109 18.45 0.25 -37.26
CA ASN A 109 18.55 0.63 -38.66
C ASN A 109 19.61 1.74 -38.73
N THR A 110 20.76 1.33 -39.25
CA THR A 110 21.86 2.11 -39.80
C THR A 110 21.37 3.07 -40.87
#